data_AF-J9EIE1-F1
#
_entry.id   AF-J9EIE1-F1
#
_cell.length_a   1.000
_cell.length_b   1.000
_cell.length_c   1.000
_cell.angle_alpha   90.00
_cell.angle_beta   90.00
_cell.angle_gamma   90.00
#
_symmetry.space_group_name_H-M   'P 1'
#
loop_
_entity.id
_entity.type
_entity.pdbx_description
1 polymer ?
#
loop_
_entity_poly.entity_id
_entity_poly.type
_entity_poly.pdbx_seq_one_letter_code
_entity_poly.pdbx_strand_id
1 'polypeptide(L)'
;MLENHAISSEVYHAGLSDKKRLEVQTKWINNQVNVICATIAFGMGIDKPDVRFVIHFSMPKSIEGYYQETGRAGRDGLNSYCAILYNYNDSVRIRKMIEGENNTQGVRTMHLNSVLQIVAYCENVSICRRKLLVEHFGEVYDAEACRTSNSPCDICVQQIKNANAYKVYDVTEEAKLVAQSMLYMHNVTLKYLADLYRGHMGQKNSLIWLAMRLGHTKYAMFGRGVRMQETDALRFVRKLVIDGVITEQLYNTKFDTTVAYAELTELGRELANGHSRMKVYLHISNQPDDGSHGMEVAGLMSINSVSEVEALKEGWCFSFAHFTSILFREDFQF
;
A
#
# COMPACT_ATOMS: atom_id res chain seq x y z
N MET A 1 -18.49 17.50 -10.74
CA MET A 1 -17.11 18.01 -10.55
C MET A 1 -16.40 18.23 -11.89
N LEU A 2 -16.31 17.23 -12.77
CA LEU A 2 -15.70 17.38 -14.10
C LEU A 2 -16.51 18.35 -14.99
N GLU A 3 -17.83 18.22 -15.02
CA GLU A 3 -18.73 19.11 -15.76
C GLU A 3 -18.59 20.58 -15.33
N ASN A 4 -18.35 20.85 -14.04
CA ASN A 4 -18.13 22.21 -13.52
C ASN A 4 -16.85 22.86 -14.09
N HIS A 5 -15.92 22.04 -14.59
CA HIS A 5 -14.70 22.47 -15.28
C HIS A 5 -14.82 22.33 -16.81
N ALA A 6 -16.05 22.22 -17.33
CA ALA A 6 -16.35 22.04 -18.75
C ALA A 6 -15.69 20.80 -19.39
N ILE A 7 -15.46 19.75 -18.61
CA ILE A 7 -14.96 18.46 -19.12
C ILE A 7 -16.17 17.58 -19.47
N SER A 8 -16.28 17.19 -20.74
CA SER A 8 -17.32 16.26 -21.21
C SER A 8 -17.16 14.88 -20.56
N SER A 9 -18.11 14.52 -19.70
CA SER A 9 -18.08 13.28 -18.93
C SER A 9 -19.44 12.61 -18.79
N GLU A 10 -19.47 11.28 -18.70
CA GLU A 10 -20.67 10.49 -18.35
C GLU A 10 -20.36 9.50 -17.23
N VAL A 11 -21.41 9.01 -16.54
CA VAL A 11 -21.29 8.01 -15.47
C VAL A 11 -21.68 6.62 -15.96
N TYR A 12 -21.02 5.57 -15.47
CA TYR A 12 -21.36 4.19 -15.78
C TYR A 12 -21.26 3.29 -14.55
N HIS A 13 -22.39 2.73 -14.13
CA HIS A 13 -22.46 1.77 -13.03
C HIS A 13 -23.65 0.82 -13.18
N ALA A 14 -23.65 -0.27 -12.42
CA ALA A 14 -24.68 -1.31 -12.50
C ALA A 14 -26.11 -0.82 -12.16
N GLY A 15 -26.24 0.29 -11.43
CA GLY A 15 -27.54 0.92 -11.14
C GLY A 15 -28.20 1.65 -12.34
N LEU A 16 -27.52 1.79 -13.49
CA LEU A 16 -28.12 2.36 -14.70
C LEU A 16 -28.88 1.29 -15.49
N SER A 17 -29.95 1.68 -16.17
CA SER A 17 -30.67 0.79 -17.09
C SER A 17 -29.79 0.38 -18.28
N ASP A 18 -30.05 -0.80 -18.84
CA ASP A 18 -29.30 -1.33 -20.00
C ASP A 18 -29.29 -0.35 -21.18
N LYS A 19 -30.44 0.28 -21.44
CA LYS A 19 -30.56 1.32 -22.47
C LYS A 19 -29.61 2.49 -22.21
N LYS A 20 -29.54 2.98 -20.97
CA LYS A 20 -28.66 4.11 -20.63
C LYS A 20 -27.19 3.70 -20.67
N ARG A 21 -26.85 2.49 -20.21
CA ARG A 21 -25.49 1.93 -20.30
C ARG A 21 -25.02 1.85 -21.76
N LEU A 22 -25.86 1.35 -22.66
CA LEU A 22 -25.56 1.29 -24.09
C LEU A 22 -25.40 2.67 -24.72
N GLU A 23 -26.26 3.62 -24.37
CA GLU A 23 -26.19 5.01 -24.85
C GLU A 23 -24.86 5.68 -24.44
N VAL A 24 -24.50 5.60 -23.15
CA VAL A 24 -23.25 6.17 -22.62
C VAL A 24 -22.03 5.51 -23.27
N GLN A 25 -22.03 4.18 -23.38
CA GLN A 25 -20.95 3.44 -24.02
C GLN A 25 -20.78 3.84 -25.49
N THR A 26 -21.88 3.96 -26.24
CA THR A 26 -21.87 4.38 -27.65
C THR A 26 -21.31 5.78 -27.81
N LYS A 27 -21.77 6.74 -26.99
CA LYS A 27 -21.27 8.12 -27.00
C LYS A 27 -19.76 8.20 -26.76
N TRP A 28 -19.27 7.45 -25.77
CA TRP A 28 -17.86 7.44 -25.42
C TRP A 28 -16.99 6.76 -26.49
N ILE A 29 -17.43 5.63 -27.05
CA ILE A 29 -16.73 4.96 -28.16
C ILE A 29 -16.58 5.90 -29.35
N ASN A 30 -17.66 6.63 -29.69
CA ASN A 30 -17.71 7.58 -30.80
C ASN A 30 -17.08 8.95 -30.50
N ASN A 31 -16.30 9.09 -29.41
CA ASN A 31 -15.63 10.34 -29.02
C ASN A 31 -16.59 11.55 -28.82
N GLN A 32 -17.87 11.30 -28.52
CA GLN A 32 -18.83 12.36 -28.16
C GLN A 32 -18.68 12.77 -26.69
N VAL A 33 -18.09 11.89 -25.88
CA VAL A 33 -17.78 12.11 -24.47
C VAL A 33 -16.32 11.77 -24.24
N ASN A 34 -15.59 12.65 -23.56
CA ASN A 34 -14.15 12.52 -23.38
C ASN A 34 -13.81 11.57 -22.23
N VAL A 35 -14.58 11.63 -21.14
CA VAL A 35 -14.30 10.89 -19.91
C VAL A 35 -15.48 10.04 -19.50
N ILE A 36 -15.22 8.80 -19.11
CA ILE A 36 -16.24 7.97 -18.47
C ILE A 36 -15.85 7.68 -17.03
N CYS A 37 -16.73 8.03 -16.10
CA CYS A 37 -16.57 7.78 -14.67
C CYS A 37 -17.30 6.48 -14.33
N ALA A 38 -16.56 5.40 -14.08
CA ALA A 38 -17.15 4.08 -14.01
C ALA A 38 -16.76 3.27 -12.77
N THR A 39 -17.64 2.33 -12.39
CA THR A 39 -17.30 1.24 -11.48
C THR A 39 -16.80 0.01 -12.26
N ILE A 40 -16.40 -1.05 -11.56
CA ILE A 40 -15.93 -2.33 -12.15
C ILE A 40 -16.93 -2.92 -13.17
N ALA A 41 -18.21 -2.52 -13.10
CA ALA A 41 -19.23 -2.90 -14.08
C ALA A 41 -18.90 -2.47 -15.53
N PHE A 42 -18.04 -1.47 -15.72
CA PHE A 42 -17.56 -1.03 -17.02
C PHE A 42 -16.29 -1.79 -17.39
N GLY A 43 -16.43 -2.96 -18.01
CA GLY A 43 -15.23 -3.69 -18.40
C GLY A 43 -15.38 -4.90 -19.32
N MET A 44 -16.49 -5.64 -19.28
CA MET A 44 -16.64 -6.76 -20.21
C MET A 44 -17.01 -6.22 -21.61
N GLY A 45 -16.19 -6.53 -22.62
CA GLY A 45 -16.51 -6.27 -24.03
C GLY A 45 -16.28 -4.85 -24.56
N ILE A 46 -15.58 -3.98 -23.82
CA ILE A 46 -15.18 -2.66 -24.32
C ILE A 46 -13.83 -2.76 -25.01
N ASP A 47 -13.83 -2.46 -26.31
CA ASP A 47 -12.65 -2.46 -27.16
C ASP A 47 -12.50 -1.12 -27.89
N LYS A 48 -12.19 -0.06 -27.12
CA LYS A 48 -11.82 1.25 -27.65
C LYS A 48 -10.29 1.32 -27.71
N PRO A 49 -9.66 1.41 -28.89
CA PRO A 49 -8.21 1.27 -28.99
C PRO A 49 -7.43 2.50 -28.47
N ASP A 50 -8.05 3.68 -28.56
CA ASP A 50 -7.45 5.00 -28.38
C ASP A 50 -7.66 5.60 -26.98
N VAL A 51 -7.79 4.76 -25.95
CA VAL A 51 -7.92 5.23 -24.56
C VAL A 51 -6.57 5.76 -24.07
N ARG A 52 -6.50 7.07 -23.80
CA ARG A 52 -5.26 7.77 -23.40
C ARG A 52 -4.93 7.72 -21.93
N PHE A 53 -5.91 7.49 -21.06
CA PHE A 53 -5.65 7.32 -19.65
C PHE A 53 -6.68 6.44 -18.95
N VAL A 54 -6.24 5.80 -17.87
CA VAL A 54 -7.06 5.11 -16.89
C VAL A 54 -6.65 5.64 -15.51
N ILE A 55 -7.61 6.20 -14.78
CA ILE A 55 -7.38 6.74 -13.43
C ILE A 55 -8.23 5.95 -12.44
N HIS A 56 -7.57 5.23 -11.55
CA HIS A 56 -8.15 4.63 -10.37
C HIS A 56 -8.28 5.70 -9.29
N PHE A 57 -9.47 6.27 -9.16
CA PHE A 57 -9.75 7.28 -8.13
C PHE A 57 -9.71 6.71 -6.70
N SER A 58 -9.90 5.40 -6.57
CA SER A 58 -9.72 4.65 -5.33
C SER A 58 -8.86 3.43 -5.61
N MET A 59 -8.18 2.93 -4.58
CA MET A 59 -7.36 1.74 -4.69
C MET A 59 -8.17 0.55 -5.26
N PRO A 60 -7.66 -0.19 -6.25
CA PRO A 60 -8.31 -1.41 -6.73
C PRO A 60 -8.27 -2.52 -5.67
N LYS A 61 -9.09 -3.56 -5.83
CA LYS A 61 -9.17 -4.67 -4.86
C LYS A 61 -7.99 -5.65 -4.93
N SER A 62 -7.31 -5.72 -6.08
CA SER A 62 -6.18 -6.62 -6.33
C SER A 62 -5.30 -6.12 -7.48
N ILE A 63 -4.12 -6.73 -7.63
CA ILE A 63 -3.20 -6.47 -8.75
C ILE A 63 -3.80 -6.93 -10.08
N GLU A 64 -4.51 -8.07 -10.09
CA GLU A 64 -5.15 -8.62 -11.28
C GLU A 64 -6.25 -7.69 -11.80
N GLY A 65 -7.08 -7.18 -10.89
CA GLY A 65 -8.10 -6.18 -11.23
C GLY A 65 -7.45 -4.92 -11.82
N TYR A 66 -6.41 -4.40 -11.15
CA TYR A 66 -5.67 -3.25 -11.64
C TYR A 66 -5.07 -3.47 -13.03
N TYR A 67 -4.43 -4.62 -13.26
CA TYR A 67 -3.83 -4.99 -14.54
C TYR A 67 -4.88 -5.07 -15.66
N GLN A 68 -6.02 -5.74 -15.40
CA GLN A 68 -7.10 -5.86 -16.38
C GLN A 68 -7.73 -4.49 -16.71
N GLU A 69 -7.93 -3.64 -15.70
CA GLU A 69 -8.56 -2.34 -15.85
C GLU A 69 -7.65 -1.34 -16.59
N THR A 70 -6.37 -1.31 -16.22
CA THR A 70 -5.37 -0.45 -16.88
C THR A 70 -4.99 -0.92 -18.28
N GLY A 71 -5.07 -2.23 -18.57
CA GLY A 71 -4.86 -2.81 -19.91
C GLY A 71 -5.89 -2.40 -20.97
N ARG A 72 -6.84 -1.53 -20.62
CA ARG A 72 -7.73 -0.86 -21.57
C ARG A 72 -7.10 0.35 -22.24
N ALA A 73 -6.10 0.97 -21.61
CA ALA A 73 -5.39 2.11 -22.16
C ALA A 73 -4.43 1.68 -23.28
N GLY A 74 -4.35 2.46 -24.35
CA GLY A 74 -3.25 2.37 -25.33
C GLY A 74 -3.22 1.08 -26.15
N ARG A 75 -4.37 0.48 -26.48
CA ARG A 75 -4.41 -0.71 -27.34
C ARG A 75 -4.03 -0.43 -28.79
N ASP A 76 -4.01 0.83 -29.19
CA ASP A 76 -3.41 1.32 -30.44
C ASP A 76 -1.87 1.38 -30.41
N GLY A 77 -1.23 1.05 -29.28
CA GLY A 77 0.21 1.09 -29.10
C GLY A 77 0.79 2.48 -28.85
N LEU A 78 -0.05 3.52 -28.77
CA LEU A 78 0.38 4.88 -28.44
C LEU A 78 0.49 5.07 -26.93
N ASN A 79 1.29 6.06 -26.53
CA ASN A 79 1.48 6.40 -25.12
C ASN A 79 0.15 6.70 -24.43
N SER A 80 -0.04 6.07 -23.27
CA SER A 80 -1.20 6.24 -22.39
C SER A 80 -0.76 6.23 -20.93
N TYR A 81 -1.56 6.82 -20.06
CA TYR A 81 -1.26 6.99 -18.64
C TYR A 81 -2.17 6.16 -17.75
N CYS A 82 -1.58 5.44 -16.80
CA CYS A 82 -2.32 4.70 -15.78
C CYS A 82 -1.91 5.23 -14.41
N ALA A 83 -2.88 5.65 -13.59
CA ALA A 83 -2.62 6.26 -12.30
C ALA A 83 -3.58 5.71 -11.22
N ILE A 84 -3.05 5.49 -10.02
CA ILE A 84 -3.85 5.24 -8.81
C ILE A 84 -3.73 6.46 -7.91
N LEU A 85 -4.87 7.06 -7.54
CA LEU A 85 -4.94 8.07 -6.50
C LEU A 85 -5.04 7.36 -5.15
N TYR A 86 -3.88 7.04 -4.59
CA TYR A 86 -3.80 6.14 -3.46
C TYR A 86 -4.14 6.81 -2.13
N ASN A 87 -5.04 6.18 -1.37
CA ASN A 87 -5.27 6.46 0.04
C ASN A 87 -5.40 5.14 0.81
N TYR A 88 -4.61 4.96 1.88
CA TYR A 88 -4.67 3.75 2.70
C TYR A 88 -6.08 3.47 3.25
N ASN A 89 -6.88 4.49 3.52
CA ASN A 89 -8.25 4.32 4.01
C ASN A 89 -9.16 3.59 3.01
N ASP A 90 -8.83 3.58 1.72
CA ASP A 90 -9.55 2.77 0.73
C ASP A 90 -9.42 1.27 1.04
N SER A 91 -8.27 0.83 1.57
CA SER A 91 -8.08 -0.56 2.00
C SER A 91 -9.05 -0.95 3.11
N VAL A 92 -9.28 -0.07 4.09
CA VAL A 92 -10.26 -0.28 5.17
C VAL A 92 -11.66 -0.46 4.61
N ARG A 93 -12.05 0.38 3.65
CA ARG A 93 -13.37 0.29 2.99
C ARG A 93 -13.53 -1.00 2.21
N ILE A 94 -12.48 -1.43 1.49
CA ILE A 94 -12.49 -2.67 0.70
C ILE A 94 -12.57 -3.89 1.63
N ARG A 95 -11.78 -3.93 2.70
CA ARG A 95 -11.84 -5.00 3.69
C ARG A 95 -13.21 -5.10 4.36
N LYS A 96 -13.84 -3.97 4.73
CA LYS A 96 -15.22 -3.94 5.26
C LYS A 96 -16.21 -4.59 4.28
N MET A 97 -16.09 -4.30 2.98
CA MET A 97 -16.94 -4.93 1.96
C MET A 97 -16.70 -6.45 1.89
N ILE A 98 -15.44 -6.89 1.88
CA ILE A 98 -15.06 -8.31 1.82
C ILE A 98 -15.56 -9.08 3.05
N GLU A 99 -15.50 -8.48 4.24
CA GLU A 99 -16.00 -9.08 5.49
C GLU A 99 -17.53 -9.19 5.50
N GLY A 100 -18.23 -8.26 4.85
CA GLY A 100 -19.69 -8.28 4.70
C GLY A 100 -20.20 -9.24 3.63
N GLU A 101 -19.33 -9.77 2.76
CA GLU A 101 -19.70 -10.75 1.74
C GLU A 101 -19.86 -12.17 2.35
N ASN A 102 -20.86 -12.91 1.87
CA ASN A 102 -21.13 -14.29 2.29
C ASN A 102 -20.19 -15.30 1.58
N ASN A 103 -18.89 -15.15 1.83
CA ASN A 103 -17.84 -16.01 1.30
C ASN A 103 -17.37 -17.04 2.33
N THR A 104 -16.79 -18.15 1.87
CA THR A 104 -16.08 -19.09 2.73
C THR A 104 -14.85 -18.42 3.35
N GLN A 105 -14.36 -18.93 4.49
CA GLN A 105 -13.20 -18.37 5.18
C GLN A 105 -11.94 -18.37 4.28
N GLY A 106 -11.75 -19.41 3.46
CA GLY A 106 -10.64 -19.48 2.51
C GLY A 106 -10.71 -18.38 1.44
N VAL A 107 -11.87 -18.19 0.82
CA VAL A 107 -12.09 -17.14 -0.20
C VAL A 107 -11.91 -15.75 0.41
N ARG A 108 -12.44 -15.52 1.62
CA ARG A 108 -12.25 -14.27 2.36
C ARG A 108 -10.76 -13.98 2.58
N THR A 109 -10.01 -14.97 3.04
CA THR A 109 -8.57 -14.85 3.30
C THR A 109 -7.80 -14.52 2.01
N MET A 110 -8.13 -15.19 0.90
CA MET A 110 -7.57 -14.90 -0.42
C MET A 110 -7.82 -13.44 -0.85
N HIS A 111 -9.06 -12.95 -0.71
CA HIS A 111 -9.39 -11.57 -1.05
C HIS A 111 -8.65 -10.55 -0.16
N LEU A 112 -8.55 -10.80 1.15
CA LEU A 112 -7.81 -9.94 2.07
C LEU A 112 -6.31 -9.90 1.73
N ASN A 113 -5.71 -11.04 1.36
CA ASN A 113 -4.33 -11.10 0.90
C ASN A 113 -4.14 -10.30 -0.40
N SER A 114 -5.10 -10.36 -1.32
CA SER A 114 -5.09 -9.58 -2.56
C SER A 114 -5.09 -8.06 -2.28
N VAL A 115 -5.82 -7.63 -1.24
CA VAL A 115 -5.81 -6.23 -0.77
C VAL A 115 -4.44 -5.84 -0.23
N LEU A 116 -3.78 -6.71 0.54
CA LEU A 116 -2.44 -6.42 1.06
C LEU A 116 -1.38 -6.33 -0.05
N GLN A 117 -1.50 -7.15 -1.10
CA GLN A 117 -0.61 -7.09 -2.27
C GLN A 117 -0.71 -5.75 -3.02
N ILE A 118 -1.93 -5.25 -3.27
CA ILE A 118 -2.11 -3.95 -3.92
C ILE A 118 -1.71 -2.78 -3.01
N VAL A 119 -1.89 -2.90 -1.68
CA VAL A 119 -1.34 -1.95 -0.71
C VAL A 119 0.19 -1.92 -0.80
N ALA A 120 0.85 -3.08 -0.82
CA ALA A 120 2.31 -3.16 -0.96
C ALA A 120 2.79 -2.55 -2.29
N TYR A 121 2.06 -2.78 -3.38
CA TYR A 121 2.33 -2.15 -4.67
C TYR A 121 2.25 -0.63 -4.61
N CYS A 122 1.23 -0.07 -3.93
CA CYS A 122 1.07 1.38 -3.80
C CYS A 122 2.10 2.02 -2.87
N GLU A 123 2.44 1.36 -1.76
CA GLU A 123 3.39 1.85 -0.74
C GLU A 123 4.87 1.69 -1.16
N ASN A 124 5.13 0.95 -2.24
CA ASN A 124 6.45 0.84 -2.84
C ASN A 124 6.90 2.17 -3.45
N VAL A 125 8.15 2.54 -3.16
CA VAL A 125 8.80 3.80 -3.59
C VAL A 125 10.10 3.58 -4.34
N SER A 126 10.55 2.32 -4.52
CA SER A 126 11.88 2.03 -5.03
C SER A 126 11.92 0.95 -6.11
N ILE A 127 10.97 0.02 -6.13
CA ILE A 127 10.93 -1.01 -7.17
C ILE A 127 10.12 -0.49 -8.36
N CYS A 128 10.58 -0.75 -9.58
CA CYS A 128 9.86 -0.39 -10.81
C CYS A 128 8.42 -0.95 -10.78
N ARG A 129 7.43 -0.10 -11.09
CA ARG A 129 6.02 -0.50 -11.15
C ARG A 129 5.76 -1.64 -12.13
N ARG A 130 6.40 -1.59 -13.32
CA ARG A 130 6.26 -2.65 -14.34
C ARG A 130 6.85 -3.96 -13.85
N LYS A 131 8.01 -3.92 -13.18
CA LYS A 131 8.62 -5.11 -12.57
C LYS A 131 7.67 -5.78 -11.60
N LEU A 132 7.08 -5.03 -10.67
CA LEU A 132 6.12 -5.57 -9.70
C LEU A 132 4.90 -6.19 -10.38
N LEU A 133 4.35 -5.57 -11.42
CA LEU A 133 3.19 -6.11 -12.13
C LEU A 133 3.54 -7.40 -12.90
N VAL A 134 4.65 -7.40 -13.64
CA VAL A 134 5.06 -8.54 -14.47
C VAL A 134 5.47 -9.74 -13.60
N GLU A 135 6.22 -9.51 -12.52
CA GLU A 135 6.63 -10.56 -11.58
C GLU A 135 5.47 -11.12 -10.76
N HIS A 136 4.42 -10.33 -10.52
CA HIS A 136 3.19 -10.83 -9.90
C HIS A 136 2.54 -11.95 -10.72
N PHE A 137 2.67 -11.93 -12.05
CA PHE A 137 2.18 -12.98 -12.94
C PHE A 137 3.20 -14.09 -13.24
N GLY A 138 4.32 -14.13 -12.49
CA GLY A 138 5.34 -15.17 -12.60
C GLY A 138 6.33 -14.98 -13.75
N GLU A 139 6.36 -13.81 -14.38
CA GLU A 139 7.32 -13.46 -15.42
C GLU A 139 8.51 -12.67 -14.86
N VAL A 140 9.71 -12.85 -15.42
CA VAL A 140 10.90 -12.09 -15.00
C VAL A 140 10.98 -10.78 -15.78
N TYR A 141 11.17 -9.66 -15.08
CA TYR A 141 11.30 -8.35 -15.71
C TYR A 141 12.52 -7.57 -15.23
N ASP A 142 13.34 -7.12 -16.18
CA ASP A 142 14.43 -6.18 -15.91
C ASP A 142 13.88 -4.75 -15.89
N ALA A 143 14.02 -4.10 -14.73
CA ALA A 143 13.60 -2.72 -14.55
C ALA A 143 14.33 -1.73 -15.49
N GLU A 144 15.50 -2.11 -16.02
CA GLU A 144 16.22 -1.29 -17.00
C GLU A 144 15.39 -1.07 -18.26
N ALA A 145 14.65 -2.08 -18.73
CA ALA A 145 13.76 -1.96 -19.89
C ALA A 145 12.69 -0.88 -19.69
N CYS A 146 12.22 -0.68 -18.45
CA CYS A 146 11.30 0.41 -18.12
C CYS A 146 12.02 1.76 -18.07
N ARG A 147 13.22 1.81 -17.45
CA ARG A 147 14.03 3.04 -17.32
C ARG A 147 14.44 3.63 -18.67
N THR A 148 14.79 2.79 -19.63
CA THR A 148 15.20 3.23 -20.97
C THR A 148 14.03 3.34 -21.97
N SER A 149 12.80 3.04 -21.55
CA SER A 149 11.63 3.13 -22.42
C SER A 149 11.20 4.58 -22.68
N ASN A 150 10.38 4.79 -23.71
CA ASN A 150 9.74 6.08 -23.99
C ASN A 150 8.59 6.41 -23.01
N SER A 151 8.24 5.51 -22.10
CA SER A 151 7.13 5.65 -21.15
C SER A 151 7.49 5.09 -19.76
N PRO A 152 8.57 5.56 -19.12
CA PRO A 152 8.99 5.06 -17.81
C PRO A 152 7.92 5.28 -16.75
N CYS A 153 7.81 4.36 -15.78
CA CYS A 153 6.92 4.54 -14.62
C CYS A 153 7.42 5.63 -13.67
N ASP A 154 6.57 6.10 -12.76
CA ASP A 154 6.86 7.13 -11.76
C ASP A 154 8.15 6.85 -10.96
N ILE A 155 8.33 5.61 -10.49
CA ILE A 155 9.51 5.21 -9.74
C ILE A 155 10.78 5.26 -10.61
N CYS A 156 10.72 4.74 -11.84
CA CYS A 156 11.85 4.80 -12.76
C CYS A 156 12.21 6.25 -13.11
N VAL A 157 11.21 7.12 -13.31
CA VAL A 157 11.43 8.55 -13.55
C VAL A 157 12.13 9.21 -12.37
N GLN A 158 11.72 8.88 -11.13
CA GLN A 158 12.39 9.39 -9.93
C GLN A 158 13.83 8.91 -9.83
N GLN A 159 14.09 7.63 -10.11
CA GLN A 159 15.44 7.04 -10.09
C GLN A 159 16.37 7.65 -11.15
N ILE A 160 15.86 7.93 -12.36
CA ILE A 160 16.63 8.60 -13.41
C ILE A 160 17.03 10.01 -12.96
N LYS A 161 16.13 10.73 -12.29
CA LYS A 161 16.41 12.07 -11.76
C LYS A 161 17.38 12.03 -10.58
N ASN A 162 17.22 11.08 -9.68
CA ASN A 162 18.08 10.91 -8.51
C ASN A 162 18.05 9.45 -8.03
N ALA A 163 19.08 8.69 -8.40
CA ALA A 163 19.22 7.29 -8.00
C ALA A 163 19.37 7.10 -6.48
N ASN A 164 19.81 8.14 -5.75
CA ASN A 164 20.00 8.13 -4.31
C ASN A 164 18.81 8.75 -3.56
N ALA A 165 17.66 8.97 -4.22
CA ALA A 165 16.49 9.59 -3.60
C ALA A 165 15.93 8.76 -2.44
N TYR A 166 16.06 7.44 -2.52
CA TYR A 166 15.68 6.51 -1.47
C TYR A 166 16.86 5.61 -1.11
N LYS A 167 17.00 5.29 0.17
CA LYS A 167 17.96 4.30 0.67
C LYS A 167 17.24 3.22 1.48
N VAL A 168 17.77 2.00 1.45
CA VAL A 168 17.26 0.88 2.24
C VAL A 168 17.88 0.88 3.62
N TYR A 169 17.06 0.68 4.64
CA TYR A 169 17.46 0.59 6.03
C TYR A 169 16.94 -0.71 6.65
N ASP A 170 17.77 -1.37 7.44
CA ASP A 170 17.35 -2.46 8.33
C ASP A 170 16.67 -1.85 9.57
N VAL A 171 15.34 -1.86 9.59
CA VAL A 171 14.50 -1.32 10.67
C VAL A 171 13.97 -2.44 11.58
N THR A 172 14.67 -3.57 11.66
CA THR A 172 14.23 -4.74 12.43
C THR A 172 14.12 -4.44 13.92
N GLU A 173 15.09 -3.71 14.50
CA GLU A 173 15.06 -3.36 15.92
C GLU A 173 13.91 -2.40 16.22
N GLU A 174 13.64 -1.46 15.33
CA GLU A 174 12.51 -0.54 15.40
C GLU A 174 11.19 -1.31 15.35
N ALA A 175 11.08 -2.31 14.47
CA ALA A 175 9.92 -3.18 14.37
C ALA A 175 9.69 -3.97 15.67
N LYS A 176 10.76 -4.48 16.29
CA LYS A 176 10.71 -5.14 17.60
C LYS A 176 10.23 -4.19 18.69
N LEU A 177 10.74 -2.95 18.74
CA LEU A 177 10.30 -1.96 19.73
C LEU A 177 8.82 -1.62 19.60
N VAL A 178 8.32 -1.47 18.36
CA VAL A 178 6.89 -1.27 18.09
C VAL A 178 6.10 -2.48 18.59
N ALA A 179 6.52 -3.69 18.21
CA ALA A 179 5.82 -4.92 18.60
C ALA A 179 5.82 -5.14 20.13
N GLN A 180 6.94 -4.92 20.81
CA GLN A 180 7.03 -5.00 22.28
C GLN A 180 6.10 -4.02 22.97
N SER A 181 6.01 -2.79 22.45
CA SER A 181 5.11 -1.77 22.99
C SER A 181 3.64 -2.20 22.80
N MET A 182 3.31 -2.79 21.66
CA MET A 182 1.95 -3.28 21.36
C MET A 182 1.49 -4.46 22.22
N LEU A 183 2.39 -5.20 22.88
CA LEU A 183 1.99 -6.24 23.85
C LEU A 183 1.12 -5.69 25.00
N TYR A 184 1.28 -4.40 25.29
CA TYR A 184 0.65 -3.72 26.43
C TYR A 184 -0.26 -2.55 26.00
N MET A 185 -0.56 -2.44 24.70
CA MET A 185 -1.45 -1.41 24.15
C MET A 185 -2.76 -2.04 23.70
N HIS A 186 -3.85 -1.28 23.83
CA HIS A 186 -5.17 -1.66 23.34
C HIS A 186 -5.79 -0.52 22.54
N ASN A 187 -6.61 -0.86 21.54
CA ASN A 187 -7.37 0.09 20.72
C ASN A 187 -6.47 1.19 20.08
N VAL A 188 -5.31 0.78 19.55
CA VAL A 188 -4.39 1.69 18.85
C VAL A 188 -4.58 1.61 17.34
N THR A 189 -4.50 2.74 16.64
CA THR A 189 -4.55 2.77 15.17
C THR A 189 -3.14 2.86 14.60
N LEU A 190 -2.93 2.51 13.32
CA LEU A 190 -1.63 2.68 12.68
C LEU A 190 -1.15 4.13 12.70
N LYS A 191 -2.06 5.10 12.50
CA LYS A 191 -1.73 6.52 12.60
C LYS A 191 -1.21 6.88 14.00
N TYR A 192 -1.87 6.38 15.04
CA TYR A 192 -1.44 6.59 16.41
C TYR A 192 -0.05 5.98 16.67
N LEU A 193 0.21 4.77 16.18
CA LEU A 193 1.52 4.12 16.30
C LEU A 193 2.62 4.91 15.58
N ALA A 194 2.36 5.38 14.35
CA ALA A 194 3.31 6.20 13.59
C ALA A 194 3.63 7.53 14.30
N ASP A 195 2.61 8.20 14.84
CA ASP A 195 2.80 9.46 15.58
C ASP A 195 3.54 9.25 16.89
N LEU A 196 3.27 8.15 17.60
CA LEU A 196 3.96 7.78 18.83
C LEU A 196 5.43 7.49 18.54
N TYR A 197 5.70 6.71 17.49
CA TYR A 197 7.06 6.40 17.03
C TYR A 197 7.83 7.67 16.67
N ARG A 198 7.20 8.61 15.95
CA ARG A 198 7.81 9.91 15.62
C ARG A 198 7.97 10.85 16.82
N GLY A 199 7.28 10.60 17.94
CA GLY A 199 7.18 11.56 19.04
C GLY A 199 6.42 12.84 18.67
N HIS A 200 5.83 12.89 17.47
CA HIS A 200 5.07 14.02 16.95
C HIS A 200 3.59 13.65 16.96
N MET A 201 2.96 13.79 18.13
CA MET A 201 1.52 13.61 18.25
C MET A 201 0.88 14.96 17.96
N GLY A 202 0.09 15.06 16.88
CA GLY A 202 -0.26 16.32 16.20
C GLY A 202 -0.67 17.52 17.08
N GLN A 203 -0.64 18.73 16.51
CA GLN A 203 -0.77 20.03 17.20
C GLN A 203 -1.98 20.19 18.15
N LYS A 204 -2.97 19.30 18.11
CA LYS A 204 -4.02 19.22 19.13
C LYS A 204 -3.48 18.49 20.36
N ASN A 205 -3.13 19.26 21.39
CA ASN A 205 -2.69 18.84 22.73
C ASN A 205 -3.42 17.62 23.34
N SER A 206 -4.61 17.26 22.85
CA SER A 206 -5.39 16.09 23.25
C SER A 206 -4.70 14.73 23.01
N LEU A 207 -4.04 14.52 21.86
CA LEU A 207 -3.45 13.21 21.53
C LEU A 207 -2.21 12.86 22.36
N ILE A 208 -1.32 13.84 22.56
CA ILE A 208 -0.16 13.66 23.42
C ILE A 208 -0.58 13.45 24.88
N TRP A 209 -1.60 14.18 25.36
CA TRP A 209 -2.18 13.98 26.69
C TRP A 209 -2.74 12.57 26.87
N LEU A 210 -3.46 12.06 25.87
CA LEU A 210 -3.96 10.69 25.89
C LEU A 210 -2.80 9.68 25.97
N ALA A 211 -1.75 9.86 25.16
CA ALA A 211 -0.57 8.99 25.19
C ALA A 211 0.17 9.04 26.53
N MET A 212 0.26 10.20 27.18
CA MET A 212 0.83 10.34 28.53
C MET A 212 -0.04 9.64 29.57
N ARG A 213 -1.36 9.84 29.54
CA ARG A 213 -2.32 9.24 30.48
C ARG A 213 -2.33 7.72 30.38
N LEU A 214 -2.25 7.17 29.17
CA LEU A 214 -2.16 5.74 28.92
C LEU A 214 -0.74 5.18 29.20
N GLY A 215 0.23 6.04 29.50
CA GLY A 215 1.62 5.64 29.74
C GLY A 215 2.40 5.26 28.48
N HIS A 216 1.82 5.44 27.28
CA HIS A 216 2.41 5.03 26.02
C HIS A 216 3.68 5.80 25.64
N THR A 217 3.84 7.03 26.17
CA THR A 217 5.07 7.83 26.02
C THR A 217 6.27 7.28 26.78
N LYS A 218 6.07 6.30 27.68
CA LYS A 218 7.14 5.67 28.45
C LYS A 218 7.79 4.49 27.72
N TYR A 219 7.20 3.99 26.64
CA TYR A 219 7.75 2.86 25.89
C TYR A 219 8.95 3.30 25.04
N ALA A 220 9.91 2.40 24.86
CA ALA A 220 11.17 2.66 24.16
C ALA A 220 11.00 3.08 22.69
N MET A 221 9.87 2.77 22.04
CA MET A 221 9.58 3.22 20.68
C MET A 221 9.29 4.72 20.57
N PHE A 222 8.86 5.37 21.66
CA PHE A 222 8.40 6.75 21.62
C PHE A 222 9.52 7.71 21.20
N GLY A 223 9.27 8.51 20.17
CA GLY A 223 10.24 9.49 19.67
C GLY A 223 11.46 8.91 18.95
N ARG A 224 11.57 7.58 18.79
CA ARG A 224 12.67 6.95 18.02
C ARG A 224 12.69 7.43 16.57
N GLY A 225 11.51 7.64 15.98
CA GLY A 225 11.28 8.11 14.62
C GLY A 225 11.28 9.62 14.43
N VAL A 226 11.83 10.42 15.35
CA VAL A 226 11.69 11.90 15.36
C VAL A 226 12.12 12.59 14.05
N ARG A 227 13.05 12.01 13.30
CA ARG A 227 13.52 12.54 12.00
C ARG A 227 12.84 11.91 10.78
N MET A 228 11.89 10.99 10.96
CA MET A 228 11.10 10.47 9.85
C MET A 228 9.99 11.43 9.47
N GLN A 229 9.74 11.55 8.16
CA GLN A 229 8.52 12.18 7.65
C GLN A 229 7.27 11.40 8.09
N GLU A 230 6.12 12.07 8.08
CA GLU A 230 4.84 11.40 8.39
C GLU A 230 4.57 10.24 7.45
N THR A 231 4.83 10.46 6.17
CA THR A 231 4.68 9.47 5.11
C THR A 231 5.55 8.24 5.35
N ASP A 232 6.82 8.43 5.70
CA ASP A 232 7.73 7.32 5.95
C ASP A 232 7.43 6.57 7.26
N ALA A 233 7.00 7.25 8.31
CA ALA A 233 6.56 6.58 9.54
C ALA A 233 5.25 5.79 9.35
N LEU A 234 4.33 6.32 8.54
CA LEU A 234 3.12 5.57 8.14
C LEU A 234 3.49 4.36 7.28
N ARG A 235 4.40 4.52 6.32
CA ARG A 235 4.93 3.40 5.52
C ARG A 235 5.60 2.35 6.37
N PHE A 236 6.35 2.74 7.41
CA PHE A 236 6.95 1.82 8.36
C PHE A 236 5.90 0.96 9.08
N VAL A 237 4.90 1.57 9.73
CA VAL A 237 3.88 0.77 10.45
C VAL A 237 2.99 -0.04 9.50
N ARG A 238 2.74 0.46 8.28
CA ARG A 238 2.01 -0.29 7.24
C ARG A 238 2.83 -1.44 6.68
N LYS A 239 4.17 -1.31 6.62
CA LYS A 239 5.08 -2.41 6.29
C LYS A 239 4.95 -3.54 7.29
N LEU A 240 4.79 -3.26 8.58
CA LEU A 240 4.53 -4.28 9.60
C LEU A 240 3.18 -5.00 9.38
N VAL A 241 2.19 -4.34 8.77
CA VAL A 241 0.94 -4.99 8.35
C VAL A 241 1.17 -5.89 7.13
N ILE A 242 1.85 -5.39 6.11
CA ILE A 242 2.17 -6.14 4.88
C ILE A 242 3.02 -7.39 5.21
N ASP A 243 3.95 -7.25 6.16
CA ASP A 243 4.83 -8.34 6.61
C ASP A 243 4.16 -9.30 7.60
N GLY A 244 2.90 -9.04 7.97
CA GLY A 244 2.14 -9.91 8.86
C GLY A 244 2.58 -9.86 10.32
N VAL A 245 3.34 -8.84 10.75
CA VAL A 245 3.66 -8.57 12.17
C VAL A 245 2.43 -7.99 12.88
N ILE A 246 1.70 -7.11 12.18
CA ILE A 246 0.49 -6.46 12.66
C ILE A 246 -0.69 -6.90 11.78
N THR A 247 -1.85 -7.09 12.38
CA THR A 247 -3.14 -7.15 11.67
C THR A 247 -4.02 -5.98 12.10
N GLU A 248 -4.99 -5.61 11.29
CA GLU A 248 -5.97 -4.58 11.62
C GLU A 248 -7.36 -5.19 11.74
N GLN A 249 -7.96 -5.10 12.93
CA GLN A 249 -9.33 -5.49 13.17
C GLN A 249 -10.27 -4.31 12.93
N LEU A 250 -11.35 -4.56 12.18
CA LEU A 250 -12.34 -3.54 11.83
C LEU A 250 -13.45 -3.47 12.88
N TYR A 251 -13.68 -2.26 13.40
CA TYR A 251 -14.74 -2.00 14.37
C TYR A 251 -15.69 -0.93 13.83
N ASN A 252 -16.98 -1.26 13.77
CA ASN A 252 -18.02 -0.29 13.45
C ASN A 252 -18.37 0.50 14.71
N THR A 253 -18.18 1.81 14.65
CA THR A 253 -18.60 2.73 15.71
C THR A 253 -20.12 2.91 15.68
N LYS A 254 -20.68 3.45 16.77
CA LYS A 254 -22.11 3.77 16.87
C LYS A 254 -22.60 4.77 15.80
N PHE A 255 -21.70 5.47 15.11
CA PHE A 255 -22.00 6.45 14.07
C PHE A 255 -21.74 5.91 12.65
N ASP A 256 -21.76 4.59 12.46
CA ASP A 256 -21.49 3.88 11.18
C ASP A 256 -20.14 4.22 10.52
N THR A 257 -19.24 4.80 11.30
CA THR A 257 -17.85 4.99 10.90
C THR A 257 -17.06 3.73 11.29
N THR A 258 -16.23 3.23 10.39
CA THR A 258 -15.38 2.06 10.65
C THR A 258 -13.99 2.52 11.05
N VAL A 259 -13.49 2.01 12.17
CA VAL A 259 -12.14 2.25 12.67
C VAL A 259 -11.36 0.94 12.60
N ALA A 260 -10.12 1.01 12.13
CA ALA A 260 -9.20 -0.11 12.11
C ALA A 260 -8.24 -0.01 13.30
N TYR A 261 -8.30 -0.98 14.21
CA TYR A 261 -7.35 -1.08 15.32
C TYR A 261 -6.29 -2.14 15.02
N ALA A 262 -5.04 -1.77 15.28
CA ALA A 262 -3.88 -2.62 15.08
C ALA A 262 -3.72 -3.60 16.26
N GLU A 263 -3.48 -4.87 15.92
CA GLU A 263 -3.21 -5.95 16.85
C GLU A 263 -1.98 -6.75 16.40
N LEU A 264 -1.25 -7.35 17.34
CA LEU A 264 -0.15 -8.25 16.99
C LEU A 264 -0.70 -9.59 16.52
N THR A 265 -0.17 -10.06 15.39
CA THR A 265 -0.30 -11.46 14.97
C THR A 265 0.60 -12.35 15.83
N GLU A 266 0.56 -13.67 15.60
CA GLU A 266 1.50 -14.59 16.25
C GLU A 266 2.95 -14.26 15.91
N LEU A 267 3.24 -13.98 14.62
CA LEU A 267 4.56 -13.54 14.17
C LEU A 267 5.00 -12.25 14.87
N GLY A 268 4.07 -11.30 15.08
CA GLY A 268 4.35 -10.08 15.81
C GLY A 268 4.68 -10.31 17.29
N ARG A 269 4.02 -11.27 17.95
CA ARG A 269 4.34 -11.67 19.33
C ARG A 269 5.70 -12.38 19.41
N GLU A 270 6.01 -13.27 18.47
CA GLU A 270 7.33 -13.90 18.38
C GLU A 270 8.43 -12.87 18.16
N LEU A 271 8.21 -11.86 17.30
CA LEU A 271 9.14 -10.76 17.08
C LEU A 271 9.33 -9.93 18.37
N ALA A 272 8.24 -9.59 19.06
CA ALA A 272 8.30 -8.83 20.30
C ALA A 272 9.11 -9.55 21.39
N ASN A 273 8.96 -10.88 21.50
CA ASN A 273 9.67 -11.70 22.48
C ASN A 273 11.10 -12.06 22.04
N GLY A 274 11.55 -11.65 20.86
CA GLY A 274 12.87 -11.96 20.33
C GLY A 274 13.03 -13.40 19.84
N HIS A 275 11.93 -14.13 19.65
CA HIS A 275 11.93 -15.50 19.13
C HIS A 275 11.91 -15.55 17.60
N SER A 276 11.48 -14.48 16.93
CA SER A 276 11.52 -14.37 15.47
C SER A 276 12.88 -13.84 14.98
N ARG A 277 13.37 -14.45 13.89
CA ARG A 277 14.54 -13.97 13.13
C ARG A 277 14.17 -13.09 11.93
N MET A 278 12.91 -12.66 11.86
CA MET A 278 12.42 -11.80 10.79
C MET A 278 13.26 -10.53 10.66
N LYS A 279 13.56 -10.17 9.41
CA LYS A 279 14.18 -8.90 9.05
C LYS A 279 13.14 -7.97 8.44
N VAL A 280 13.18 -6.69 8.82
CA VAL A 280 12.29 -5.67 8.29
C VAL A 280 13.12 -4.60 7.60
N TYR A 281 12.91 -4.47 6.29
CA TYR A 281 13.61 -3.50 5.46
C TYR A 281 12.64 -2.41 4.99
N LEU A 282 13.09 -1.15 5.09
CA LEU A 282 12.30 0.00 4.65
C LEU A 282 13.14 0.92 3.78
N HIS A 283 12.59 1.31 2.63
CA HIS A 283 13.14 2.37 1.81
C HIS A 283 12.67 3.71 2.35
N ILE A 284 13.60 4.60 2.74
CA ILE A 284 13.30 5.91 3.32
C ILE A 284 13.88 6.99 2.41
N SER A 285 13.15 8.11 2.26
CA SER A 285 13.61 9.24 1.46
C SER A 285 14.91 9.82 2.04
N ASN A 286 15.89 10.07 1.17
CA ASN A 286 17.14 10.76 1.51
C ASN A 286 17.14 12.22 1.05
N GLN A 287 15.99 12.74 0.60
CA GLN A 287 15.85 14.16 0.25
C GLN A 287 15.80 14.99 1.54
N PRO A 288 16.64 16.04 1.69
CA PRO A 288 16.47 16.99 2.77
C PRO A 288 15.09 17.63 2.63
N ASP A 289 14.38 17.80 3.76
CA ASP A 289 13.19 18.65 3.77
C ASP A 289 13.55 20.03 3.21
N ASP A 290 12.64 20.65 2.46
CA ASP A 290 12.74 21.99 1.84
C ASP A 290 12.93 23.16 2.85
N GLY A 291 13.61 22.92 3.97
CA GLY A 291 13.92 23.90 5.00
C GLY A 291 14.87 23.44 6.11
N SER A 292 15.46 22.24 6.08
CA SER A 292 16.44 21.82 7.11
C SER A 292 17.79 21.45 6.49
N HIS A 293 18.86 22.03 7.03
CA HIS A 293 20.23 21.85 6.56
C HIS A 293 20.57 20.35 6.40
N GLY A 294 21.06 20.02 5.21
CA GLY A 294 21.33 18.66 4.76
C GLY A 294 22.18 17.87 5.73
N MET A 295 21.60 16.81 6.27
CA MET A 295 22.34 15.72 6.89
C MET A 295 21.56 14.42 6.64
N GLU A 296 22.27 13.38 6.20
CA GLU A 296 21.66 12.09 5.83
C GLU A 296 20.81 11.53 6.98
N VAL A 297 19.62 11.02 6.65
CA VAL A 297 18.73 10.30 7.58
C VAL A 297 19.48 9.13 8.27
N ALA A 298 20.44 8.54 7.56
CA ALA A 298 21.32 7.45 8.03
C ALA A 298 22.24 7.82 9.20
N GLY A 299 22.63 9.08 9.36
CA GLY A 299 23.66 9.46 10.33
C GLY A 299 23.18 9.51 11.79
N LEU A 300 21.87 9.43 12.03
CA LEU A 300 21.28 9.80 13.34
C LEU A 300 20.13 8.93 13.85
N MET A 301 19.53 8.12 12.99
CA MET A 301 18.86 6.93 13.49
C MET A 301 19.97 5.90 13.67
N SER A 302 20.03 5.19 14.79
CA SER A 302 21.01 4.10 15.00
C SER A 302 20.67 2.88 14.11
N ILE A 303 20.40 3.13 12.83
CA ILE A 303 19.81 2.24 11.84
C ILE A 303 20.77 2.26 10.67
N ASN A 304 21.34 1.10 10.37
CA ASN A 304 22.33 0.98 9.30
C ASN A 304 21.61 0.93 7.95
N SER A 305 22.08 1.73 7.00
CA SER A 305 21.73 1.52 5.60
C SER A 305 22.33 0.20 5.13
N VAL A 306 21.58 -0.59 4.39
CA VAL A 306 22.03 -1.87 3.83
C VAL A 306 22.02 -1.82 2.32
N SER A 307 22.79 -2.70 1.68
CA SER A 307 22.71 -2.84 0.23
C SER A 307 21.38 -3.50 -0.18
N GLU A 308 20.81 -3.10 -1.32
CA GLU A 308 19.58 -3.73 -1.83
C GLU A 308 19.74 -5.24 -2.04
N VAL A 309 20.92 -5.67 -2.50
CA VAL A 309 21.24 -7.08 -2.73
C VAL A 309 21.22 -7.88 -1.43
N GLU A 310 21.75 -7.33 -0.34
CA GLU A 310 21.73 -7.95 0.98
C GLU A 310 20.30 -8.03 1.53
N ALA A 311 19.55 -6.93 1.48
CA ALA A 311 18.15 -6.89 1.90
C ALA A 311 17.29 -7.92 1.14
N LEU A 312 17.48 -8.03 -0.18
CA LEU A 312 16.78 -9.00 -1.02
C LEU A 312 17.17 -10.44 -0.68
N LYS A 313 18.45 -10.75 -0.49
CA LYS A 313 18.92 -12.10 -0.12
C LYS A 313 18.33 -12.56 1.21
N GLU A 314 18.35 -11.69 2.21
CA GLU A 314 17.82 -12.02 3.54
C GLU A 314 16.29 -12.08 3.54
N GLY A 315 15.62 -11.16 2.82
CA GLY A 315 14.17 -11.16 2.64
C GLY A 315 13.65 -12.41 1.91
N TRP A 316 14.33 -12.84 0.84
CA TRP A 316 14.01 -14.08 0.12
C TRP A 316 14.18 -15.32 1.01
N CYS A 317 15.23 -15.36 1.83
CA CYS A 317 15.48 -16.47 2.74
C CYS A 317 14.34 -16.65 3.77
N PHE A 318 13.72 -15.54 4.19
CA PHE A 318 12.58 -15.56 5.12
C PHE A 318 11.24 -15.83 4.41
N SER A 319 11.00 -15.24 3.22
CA SER A 319 9.78 -15.47 2.44
C SER A 319 9.62 -16.93 2.04
N PHE A 320 10.70 -17.63 1.66
CA PHE A 320 10.67 -19.06 1.35
C PHE A 320 10.31 -19.92 2.57
N ALA A 321 10.87 -19.60 3.75
CA ALA A 321 10.54 -20.28 5.01
C ALA A 321 9.08 -20.06 5.45
N HIS A 322 8.55 -18.85 5.25
CA HIS A 322 7.18 -18.50 5.60
C HIS A 322 6.15 -19.12 4.62
N PHE A 323 6.44 -19.12 3.31
CA PHE A 323 5.61 -19.80 2.31
C PHE A 323 5.52 -21.30 2.55
N THR A 324 6.62 -21.96 2.93
CA THR A 324 6.58 -23.37 3.34
C THR A 324 5.75 -23.55 4.62
N SER A 325 5.81 -22.66 5.60
CA SER A 325 5.03 -22.81 6.85
C SER A 325 3.52 -22.61 6.68
N ILE A 326 3.09 -21.82 5.69
CA ILE A 326 1.68 -21.57 5.38
C ILE A 326 1.10 -22.72 4.52
N LEU A 327 1.88 -23.29 3.61
CA LEU A 327 1.42 -24.41 2.77
C LEU A 327 1.48 -25.78 3.47
N PHE A 328 2.34 -25.95 4.49
CA PHE A 328 2.50 -27.23 5.21
C PHE A 328 1.82 -27.29 6.59
N ARG A 329 0.95 -26.31 6.94
CA ARG A 329 0.13 -26.39 8.16
C ARG A 329 -1.25 -27.04 7.96
N GLU A 330 -1.60 -27.42 6.74
CA GLU A 330 -2.71 -28.34 6.48
C GLU A 330 -2.15 -29.76 6.29
N ASP A 331 -1.83 -30.41 7.42
CA ASP A 331 -1.71 -31.87 7.44
C ASP A 331 -3.06 -32.44 7.00
N PHE A 332 -3.13 -32.91 5.76
CA PHE A 332 -4.14 -33.85 5.31
C PHE A 332 -4.01 -35.13 6.15
N GLN A 333 -4.76 -35.22 7.24
CA GLN A 333 -5.15 -36.51 7.80
C GLN A 333 -6.32 -37.04 6.97
N PHE A 334 -6.00 -37.98 6.08
CA PHE A 334 -6.98 -38.95 5.55
C PHE A 334 -7.15 -40.09 6.55
#